data_AF-A0A6P0I4B0-F1
#
_entry.id   AF-A0A6P0I4B0-F1
#
_cell.length_a   1.000
_cell.length_b   1.000
_cell.length_c   1.000
_cell.angle_alpha   90.00
_cell.angle_beta   90.00
_cell.angle_gamma   90.00
#
_symmetry.space_group_name_H-M   'P 1'
#
loop_
_entity.id
_entity.type
_entity.pdbx_description
1 polymer ?
#
loop_
_entity_poly.entity_id
_entity_poly.type
_entity_poly.pdbx_seq_one_letter_code
_entity_poly.pdbx_strand_id
1 'polypeptide(L)'
;WLKAKKEIFAPPYNRKLAAELTTGKVYDNIVASDGAIAWLKENNAYYQYKMQKIDSIEYFSTQGNQATIQVKVTEKYQLFKNDKLDATRSGSAQLTVIYNLIFIDGKWKIATSQII
;
A
#
# COMPACT_ATOMS: atom_id res chain seq x y z
N TRP A 1 2.83 4.52 5.60
CA TRP A 1 2.38 3.70 4.47
C TRP A 1 3.10 2.36 4.35
N LEU A 2 4.38 2.29 3.95
CA LEU A 2 5.07 0.98 3.72
C LEU A 2 4.96 0.00 4.89
N LYS A 3 5.30 0.43 6.10
CA LYS A 3 5.16 -0.39 7.32
C LYS A 3 3.71 -0.87 7.54
N ALA A 4 2.73 -0.02 7.28
CA ALA A 4 1.31 -0.34 7.46
C ALA A 4 0.82 -1.40 6.47
N LYS A 5 1.38 -1.50 5.26
CA LYS A 5 1.05 -2.57 4.29
C LYS A 5 1.21 -3.96 4.93
N LYS A 6 2.15 -4.13 5.87
CA LYS A 6 2.38 -5.39 6.59
C LYS A 6 1.20 -5.83 7.45
N GLU A 7 0.44 -4.89 7.99
CA GLU A 7 -0.74 -5.17 8.83
C GLU A 7 -2.05 -5.12 8.04
N ILE A 8 -2.09 -4.31 6.97
CA ILE A 8 -3.26 -4.17 6.11
C ILE A 8 -3.45 -5.43 5.25
N PHE A 9 -2.36 -5.97 4.70
CA PHE A 9 -2.40 -7.08 3.73
C PHE A 9 -2.03 -8.44 4.34
N ALA A 10 -2.05 -8.56 5.67
CA ALA A 10 -1.93 -9.83 6.38
C ALA A 10 -2.99 -9.93 7.48
N PRO A 11 -3.43 -11.14 7.87
CA PRO A 11 -4.35 -11.33 8.99
C PRO A 11 -3.90 -10.54 10.22
N PRO A 12 -4.79 -9.80 10.90
CA PRO A 12 -6.26 -9.79 10.73
C PRO A 12 -6.81 -8.81 9.66
N TYR A 13 -5.98 -8.30 8.76
CA TYR A 13 -6.30 -7.34 7.69
C TYR A 13 -6.81 -6.01 8.24
N ASN A 14 -5.89 -5.19 8.75
CA ASN A 14 -6.20 -3.97 9.51
C ASN A 14 -6.85 -2.85 8.66
N ARG A 15 -8.17 -2.94 8.46
CA ARG A 15 -8.99 -1.96 7.72
C ARG A 15 -8.97 -0.56 8.35
N LYS A 16 -8.86 -0.47 9.68
CA LYS A 16 -8.77 0.81 10.40
C LYS A 16 -7.48 1.54 10.01
N LEU A 17 -6.34 0.84 10.02
CA LEU A 17 -5.06 1.40 9.60
C LEU A 17 -5.08 1.83 8.12
N ALA A 18 -5.78 1.09 7.25
CA ALA A 18 -6.02 1.53 5.88
C ALA A 18 -6.80 2.87 5.84
N ALA A 19 -7.88 3.00 6.59
CA ALA A 19 -8.69 4.24 6.66
C ALA A 19 -7.94 5.43 7.29
N GLU A 20 -6.98 5.17 8.17
CA GLU A 20 -6.14 6.21 8.78
C GLU A 20 -5.11 6.78 7.81
N LEU A 21 -4.62 5.98 6.86
CA LEU A 21 -3.50 6.34 5.98
C LEU A 21 -3.90 6.61 4.53
N THR A 22 -5.09 6.19 4.12
CA THR A 22 -5.55 6.25 2.73
C THR A 22 -6.95 6.83 2.63
N THR A 23 -7.28 7.37 1.47
CA THR A 23 -8.60 7.89 1.11
C THR A 23 -8.82 7.67 -0.39
N GLY A 24 -10.00 8.01 -0.90
CA GLY A 24 -10.34 7.92 -2.32
C GLY A 24 -9.99 6.57 -2.95
N LYS A 25 -9.47 6.61 -4.18
CA LYS A 25 -9.22 5.40 -4.98
C LYS A 25 -8.27 4.40 -4.32
N VAL A 26 -7.25 4.84 -3.60
CA VAL A 26 -6.33 3.92 -2.91
C VAL A 26 -7.06 3.20 -1.77
N TYR A 27 -7.90 3.90 -1.01
CA TYR A 27 -8.70 3.27 0.04
C TYR A 27 -9.70 2.27 -0.54
N ASP A 28 -10.44 2.67 -1.57
CA ASP A 28 -11.45 1.82 -2.22
C ASP A 28 -10.83 0.52 -2.76
N ASN A 29 -9.71 0.62 -3.47
CA ASN A 29 -8.97 -0.54 -3.98
C ASN A 29 -8.52 -1.52 -2.88
N ILE A 30 -8.39 -1.06 -1.63
CA ILE A 30 -7.99 -1.89 -0.49
C ILE A 30 -9.20 -2.54 0.18
N VAL A 31 -10.26 -1.76 0.46
CA VAL A 31 -11.34 -2.17 1.38
C VAL A 31 -12.67 -2.53 0.73
N ALA A 32 -12.89 -2.19 -0.54
CA ALA A 32 -14.12 -2.49 -1.26
C ALA A 32 -14.43 -4.00 -1.26
N SER A 33 -15.68 -4.35 -1.59
CA SER A 33 -16.13 -5.74 -1.64
C SER A 33 -15.34 -6.62 -2.61
N ASP A 34 -14.78 -6.03 -3.66
CA ASP A 34 -13.88 -6.63 -4.65
C ASP A 34 -12.42 -6.16 -4.50
N GLY A 35 -12.12 -5.45 -3.40
CA GLY A 35 -10.81 -4.88 -3.12
C GLY A 35 -9.79 -5.91 -2.63
N ALA A 36 -8.54 -5.45 -2.44
CA ALA A 36 -7.42 -6.31 -2.09
C ALA A 36 -7.66 -7.15 -0.82
N ILE A 37 -8.25 -6.57 0.24
CA ILE A 37 -8.55 -7.32 1.47
C ILE A 37 -9.60 -8.40 1.23
N ALA A 38 -10.62 -8.14 0.40
CA ALA A 38 -11.65 -9.14 0.10
C ALA A 38 -11.03 -10.33 -0.64
N TRP A 39 -10.28 -10.06 -1.71
CA TRP A 39 -9.58 -11.10 -2.46
C TRP A 39 -8.64 -11.94 -1.58
N LEU A 40 -7.86 -11.29 -0.71
CA LEU A 40 -6.95 -11.96 0.21
C LEU A 40 -7.70 -12.90 1.18
N LYS A 41 -8.81 -12.44 1.77
CA LYS A 41 -9.65 -13.25 2.66
C LYS A 41 -10.27 -14.44 1.95
N GLU A 42 -10.89 -14.22 0.80
CA GLU A 42 -11.55 -15.27 0.00
C GLU A 42 -10.58 -16.35 -0.46
N ASN A 43 -9.32 -15.97 -0.70
CA ASN A 43 -8.29 -16.89 -1.15
C ASN A 43 -7.46 -17.48 0.00
N ASN A 44 -7.79 -17.20 1.26
CA ASN A 44 -6.97 -17.55 2.43
C ASN A 44 -5.49 -17.18 2.20
N ALA A 45 -5.27 -15.94 1.79
CA ALA A 45 -4.00 -15.46 1.28
C ALA A 45 -3.53 -14.19 1.98
N TYR A 46 -2.22 -14.00 2.10
CA TYR A 46 -1.64 -12.85 2.78
C TYR A 46 -0.26 -12.50 2.27
N TYR A 47 0.12 -11.23 2.39
CA TYR A 47 1.46 -10.77 2.05
C TYR A 47 2.37 -10.73 3.28
N GLN A 48 3.62 -11.17 3.10
CA GLN A 48 4.72 -10.87 3.99
C GLN A 48 5.74 -9.98 3.28
N TYR A 49 6.02 -8.81 3.85
CA TYR A 49 7.07 -7.91 3.35
C TYR A 49 8.36 -8.11 4.12
N LYS A 50 9.36 -8.71 3.46
CA LYS A 50 10.68 -9.00 4.03
C LYS A 50 11.59 -7.77 4.02
N MET A 51 11.45 -6.91 3.02
CA MET A 51 12.18 -5.65 2.92
C MET A 51 11.26 -4.58 2.36
N GLN A 52 11.31 -3.38 2.94
CA GLN A 52 10.65 -2.18 2.40
C GLN A 52 11.53 -0.99 2.74
N LYS A 53 12.03 -0.29 1.73
CA LYS A 53 12.96 0.82 1.87
C LYS A 53 12.60 1.93 0.91
N ILE A 54 12.60 3.17 1.39
CA ILE A 54 12.62 4.35 0.51
C ILE A 54 14.09 4.58 0.15
N ASP A 55 14.40 4.46 -1.14
CA ASP A 55 15.75 4.65 -1.66
C ASP A 55 16.03 6.15 -1.89
N SER A 56 15.05 6.88 -2.41
CA SER A 56 15.13 8.34 -2.60
C SER A 56 13.74 8.97 -2.64
N ILE A 57 13.69 10.27 -2.33
CA ILE A 57 12.56 11.15 -2.64
C ILE A 57 12.98 11.94 -3.87
N GLU A 58 12.28 11.76 -4.98
CA GLU A 58 12.64 12.35 -6.27
C GLU A 58 11.91 13.67 -6.52
N TYR A 59 10.70 13.79 -5.98
CA TYR A 59 9.90 15.00 -6.07
C TYR A 59 8.99 15.12 -4.83
N PHE A 60 8.81 16.35 -4.37
CA PHE A 60 7.85 16.67 -3.32
C PHE A 60 7.29 18.07 -3.56
N SER A 61 5.97 18.19 -3.58
CA SER A 61 5.29 19.47 -3.61
C SER A 61 4.00 19.44 -2.80
N THR A 62 3.58 20.62 -2.38
CA THR A 62 2.37 20.82 -1.58
C THR A 62 1.66 22.07 -2.05
N GLN A 63 0.33 22.00 -2.14
CA GLN A 63 -0.53 23.14 -2.48
C GLN A 63 -1.82 23.04 -1.67
N GLY A 64 -1.99 23.94 -0.70
CA GLY A 64 -3.15 23.92 0.20
C GLY A 64 -3.26 22.59 0.95
N ASN A 65 -4.38 21.89 0.78
CA ASN A 65 -4.65 20.58 1.38
C ASN A 65 -4.23 19.40 0.48
N GLN A 66 -3.42 19.63 -0.56
CA GLN A 66 -2.95 18.58 -1.46
C GLN A 66 -1.42 18.51 -1.45
N ALA A 67 -0.89 17.31 -1.64
CA ALA A 67 0.55 17.08 -1.78
C ALA A 67 0.82 15.98 -2.80
N THR A 68 1.93 16.09 -3.50
CA THR A 68 2.43 15.03 -4.39
C THR A 68 3.84 14.69 -3.97
N ILE A 69 4.10 13.38 -3.79
CA ILE A 69 5.43 12.87 -3.50
C ILE A 69 5.77 11.74 -4.48
N GLN A 70 6.91 11.85 -5.13
CA GLN A 70 7.49 10.78 -5.93
C GLN A 70 8.66 10.18 -5.16
N VAL A 71 8.61 8.87 -4.97
CA VAL A 71 9.63 8.12 -4.23
C VAL A 71 10.09 6.92 -5.01
N LYS A 72 11.38 6.63 -4.91
CA LYS A 72 11.94 5.35 -5.31
C LYS A 72 11.93 4.41 -4.12
N VAL A 73 11.34 3.22 -4.27
CA VAL A 73 11.10 2.27 -3.19
C VAL A 73 11.60 0.89 -3.62
N THR A 74 12.37 0.23 -2.76
CA THR A 74 12.66 -1.20 -2.89
C THR A 74 11.78 -2.00 -1.94
N GLU A 75 11.01 -2.96 -2.46
CA GLU A 75 10.22 -3.92 -1.69
C GLU A 75 10.58 -5.36 -2.05
N LYS A 76 10.74 -6.23 -1.03
CA LYS A 76 10.75 -7.69 -1.17
C LYS A 76 9.52 -8.24 -0.48
N TYR A 77 8.65 -8.89 -1.22
CA TYR A 77 7.35 -9.36 -0.76
C TYR A 77 7.10 -10.82 -1.15
N GLN A 78 6.32 -11.51 -0.34
CA GLN A 78 5.91 -12.89 -0.57
C GLN A 78 4.41 -12.99 -0.37
N LEU A 79 3.70 -13.59 -1.33
CA LEU A 79 2.31 -13.97 -1.14
C LEU A 79 2.28 -15.40 -0.64
N PHE A 80 1.49 -15.64 0.41
CA PHE A 80 1.12 -16.97 0.86
C PHE A 80 -0.35 -17.18 0.55
N LYS A 81 -0.71 -18.39 0.10
CA LYS A 81 -2.09 -18.82 -0.14
C LYS A 81 -2.26 -20.21 0.50
N ASN A 82 -3.22 -20.36 1.41
CA ASN A 82 -3.36 -21.57 2.25
C ASN A 82 -2.03 -21.94 2.95
N ASP A 83 -1.36 -20.93 3.54
CA ASP A 83 -0.05 -21.04 4.20
C ASP A 83 1.10 -21.58 3.32
N LYS A 84 0.88 -21.69 2.01
CA LYS A 84 1.90 -22.09 1.03
C LYS A 84 2.39 -20.87 0.26
N LEU A 85 3.69 -20.78 0.05
CA LEU A 85 4.29 -19.71 -0.74
C LEU A 85 3.79 -19.77 -2.18
N ASP A 86 3.18 -18.69 -2.65
CA ASP A 86 2.88 -18.48 -4.06
C ASP A 86 4.07 -17.74 -4.69
N ALA A 87 5.00 -18.51 -5.26
CA ALA A 87 6.21 -17.97 -5.87
C ALA A 87 5.92 -17.09 -7.10
N THR A 88 4.79 -17.30 -7.79
CA THR A 88 4.43 -16.54 -9.00
C THR A 88 3.97 -15.11 -8.68
N ARG A 89 3.50 -14.88 -7.45
CA ARG A 89 3.03 -13.57 -6.96
C ARG A 89 3.91 -13.03 -5.82
N SER A 90 5.10 -13.60 -5.67
CA SER A 90 6.16 -13.17 -4.77
C SER A 90 7.30 -12.54 -5.57
N GLY A 91 8.06 -11.63 -4.97
CA GLY A 91 9.16 -11.01 -5.69
C GLY A 91 9.95 -9.97 -4.92
N SER A 92 10.85 -9.33 -5.65
CA SER A 92 11.59 -8.15 -5.23
C SER A 92 11.50 -7.13 -6.34
N ALA A 93 11.14 -5.90 -6.02
CA ALA A 93 11.00 -4.83 -6.99
C ALA A 93 11.60 -3.53 -6.45
N GLN A 94 12.23 -2.78 -7.34
CA GLN A 94 12.52 -1.37 -7.15
C GLN A 94 11.56 -0.59 -8.03
N LEU A 95 10.74 0.26 -7.42
CA LEU A 95 9.62 0.95 -8.04
C LEU A 95 9.78 2.45 -7.84
N THR A 96 9.54 3.24 -8.87
CA THR A 96 9.26 4.66 -8.68
C THR A 96 7.75 4.85 -8.59
N VAL A 97 7.29 5.46 -7.49
CA VAL A 97 5.86 5.58 -7.19
C VAL A 97 5.53 7.03 -6.89
N ILE A 98 4.52 7.55 -7.57
CA ILE A 98 3.90 8.84 -7.29
C ILE A 98 2.71 8.61 -6.36
N TYR A 99 2.70 9.27 -5.21
CA TYR A 99 1.57 9.33 -4.30
C TYR A 99 1.00 10.74 -4.29
N ASN A 100 -0.31 10.86 -4.55
CA ASN A 100 -1.03 12.10 -4.30
C ASN A 100 -1.79 11.97 -2.98
N LEU A 101 -1.60 12.95 -2.11
CA LEU A 101 -2.14 12.98 -0.77
C LEU A 101 -3.12 14.14 -0.62
N ILE A 102 -4.12 13.93 0.24
CA ILE A 102 -5.07 14.95 0.66
C ILE A 102 -4.98 15.08 2.19
N PHE A 103 -4.94 16.31 2.68
CA PHE A 103 -4.98 16.63 4.10
C PHE A 103 -6.44 16.70 4.57
N ILE A 104 -6.83 15.74 5.40
CA ILE A 104 -8.20 15.58 5.92
C ILE A 104 -8.09 15.33 7.42
N ASP A 105 -8.87 16.06 8.23
CA ASP A 105 -8.94 15.91 9.69
C ASP A 105 -7.56 15.91 10.38
N GLY A 106 -6.69 16.84 9.96
CA GLY A 106 -5.36 17.00 10.55
C GLY A 106 -4.31 15.99 10.10
N LYS A 107 -4.61 15.13 9.09
CA LYS A 107 -3.71 14.08 8.63
C LYS A 107 -3.62 14.03 7.10
N TRP A 108 -2.41 13.81 6.59
CA TRP A 108 -2.19 13.47 5.18
C TRP A 108 -2.58 12.02 4.91
N LYS A 109 -3.44 11.81 3.92
CA LYS A 109 -3.89 10.49 3.46
C LYS A 109 -3.60 10.32 1.98
N ILE A 110 -3.15 9.13 1.59
CA ILE A 110 -2.87 8.82 0.17
C ILE A 110 -4.21 8.60 -0.54
N ALA A 111 -4.52 9.45 -1.53
CA ALA A 111 -5.74 9.40 -2.31
C ALA A 111 -5.59 8.57 -3.59
N THR A 112 -4.47 8.76 -4.29
CA THR A 112 -4.12 8.01 -5.51
C THR A 112 -2.65 7.61 -5.48
N SER A 113 -2.32 6.53 -6.17
CA SER A 113 -0.94 6.10 -6.38
C SER A 113 -0.73 5.60 -7.80
N GLN A 114 0.43 5.87 -8.37
CA GLN A 114 0.83 5.40 -9.70
C GLN A 114 2.28 4.94 -9.67
N ILE A 115 2.54 3.75 -10.21
CA ILE A 115 3.90 3.28 -10.51
C ILE A 115 4.26 3.81 -11.90
N ILE A 116 5.48 4.34 -12.06
CA ILE A 116 6.01 4.85 -13.33
C ILE A 116 7.16 3.99 -13.85
#